data_AF-A0A921Z3S9-F1
#
_entry.id   AF-A0A921Z3S9-F1
#
_cell.length_a   1.000
_cell.length_b   1.000
_cell.length_c   1.000
_cell.angle_alpha   90.00
_cell.angle_beta   90.00
_cell.angle_gamma   90.00
#
_symmetry.space_group_name_H-M   'P 1'
#
loop_
_entity.id
_entity.type
_entity.pdbx_description
1 polymer ?
#
loop_
_entity_poly.entity_id
_entity_poly.type
_entity_poly.pdbx_seq_one_letter_code
_entity_poly.pdbx_strand_id
1 'polypeptide(L)'
;MDSDFKKRQVSFDQLNALLDFLKEHNELAKGLTRGRRGKLQTLKIWNLCAKKLNVFKDGAIKDGKGWSKYWCDWKYRVRRRALELRAAKDSHGSPPDGVTQLSAMEETILSIIGDGAVDGIIIKHDPLADGATEEEEADSYHNEEPAANQYCETRLRSRRGRKRKHSYKDTSDMEECSESSPIDRKPRVGRQKNGHIDETENDNEATEFLRLEREKLENSKRLTDSIQTIASEITRLADVMSHIRDVLINNRINI
;
A
#
# COMPACT_ATOMS: atom_id res chain seq x y z
N MET A 1 4.88 38.08 15.61
CA MET A 1 6.17 37.66 15.01
C MET A 1 5.83 36.58 14.01
N ASP A 2 5.34 37.01 12.85
CA ASP A 2 4.77 36.12 11.83
C ASP A 2 5.84 35.89 10.78
N SER A 3 6.77 35.01 11.11
CA SER A 3 7.84 34.61 10.20
C SER A 3 7.26 33.59 9.21
N ASP A 4 6.89 34.11 8.04
CA ASP A 4 7.01 33.45 6.74
C ASP A 4 7.19 31.93 6.77
N PHE A 5 6.09 31.18 6.89
CA PHE A 5 6.05 29.78 6.45
C PHE A 5 6.09 29.67 4.92
N LYS A 6 6.95 30.47 4.25
CA LYS A 6 7.38 30.16 2.88
C LYS A 6 7.82 28.71 2.93
N LYS A 7 7.09 27.84 2.22
CA LYS A 7 7.39 26.40 2.13
C LYS A 7 8.85 26.29 1.73
N ARG A 8 9.74 26.03 2.70
CA ARG A 8 11.17 25.91 2.44
C ARG A 8 11.33 24.84 1.37
N GLN A 9 12.10 25.15 0.34
CA GLN A 9 12.40 24.18 -0.71
C GLN A 9 13.16 23.01 -0.09
N VAL A 10 13.04 21.83 -0.71
CA VAL A 10 13.80 20.66 -0.27
C VAL A 10 15.27 20.95 -0.54
N SER A 11 16.10 20.89 0.50
CA SER A 11 17.53 21.13 0.36
C SER A 11 18.22 19.95 -0.34
N PHE A 12 19.42 20.20 -0.87
CA PHE A 12 20.23 19.15 -1.50
C PHE A 12 20.55 18.00 -0.53
N ASP A 13 20.89 18.31 0.72
CA ASP A 13 21.18 17.31 1.75
C ASP A 13 19.95 16.46 2.09
N GLN A 14 18.76 17.06 2.14
CA GLN A 14 17.52 16.32 2.31
C GLN A 14 17.23 15.40 1.12
N LEU A 15 17.52 15.85 -0.11
CA LEU A 15 17.36 15.02 -1.30
C LEU A 15 18.32 13.82 -1.27
N ASN A 16 19.59 14.02 -0.93
CA ASN A 16 20.55 12.92 -0.79
C ASN A 16 20.11 11.93 0.30
N ALA A 17 19.76 12.43 1.48
CA ALA A 17 19.30 11.60 2.58
C ALA A 17 18.01 10.83 2.23
N LEU A 18 17.12 11.43 1.42
CA LEU A 18 15.94 10.77 0.90
C LEU A 18 16.32 9.61 -0.03
N LEU A 19 17.27 9.82 -0.95
CA LEU A 19 17.71 8.76 -1.85
C LEU A 19 18.37 7.61 -1.11
N ASP A 20 19.24 7.89 -0.14
CA ASP A 20 19.89 6.85 0.65
C ASP A 20 18.87 6.03 1.45
N PHE A 21 17.89 6.70 2.05
CA PHE A 21 16.77 6.02 2.70
C PHE A 21 15.98 5.13 1.72
N LEU A 22 15.77 5.57 0.48
CA LEU A 22 15.02 4.80 -0.52
C LEU A 22 15.83 3.63 -1.11
N LYS A 23 17.16 3.71 -1.13
CA LYS A 23 18.04 2.57 -1.46
C LYS A 23 17.91 1.46 -0.41
N GLU A 24 17.87 1.83 0.87
CA GLU A 24 17.65 0.91 1.99
C GLU A 24 16.23 0.30 1.98
N HIS A 25 15.25 1.05 1.46
CA HIS A 25 13.84 0.65 1.40
C HIS A 25 13.32 0.47 -0.03
N ASN A 26 13.93 -0.45 -0.79
CA ASN A 26 13.65 -0.66 -2.22
C ASN A 26 12.16 -0.92 -2.53
N GLU A 27 11.49 -1.74 -1.72
CA GLU A 27 10.04 -2.03 -1.84
C GLU A 27 9.16 -0.77 -1.72
N LEU A 28 9.57 0.18 -0.86
CA LEU A 28 8.93 1.48 -0.70
C LEU A 28 9.14 2.33 -1.96
N ALA A 29 10.38 2.37 -2.45
CA ALA A 29 10.77 3.21 -3.58
C ALA A 29 10.04 2.82 -4.87
N LYS A 30 9.96 1.50 -5.13
CA LYS A 30 9.25 0.91 -6.27
C LYS A 30 7.73 0.97 -6.12
N GLY A 31 7.21 1.08 -4.90
CA GLY A 31 5.77 1.12 -4.63
C GLY A 31 5.10 -0.26 -4.70
N LEU A 32 5.85 -1.32 -4.38
CA LEU A 32 5.40 -2.72 -4.47
C LEU A 32 4.58 -3.18 -3.25
N THR A 33 4.42 -2.32 -2.24
CA THR A 33 3.68 -2.61 -1.01
C THR A 33 2.16 -2.70 -1.27
N ARG A 34 1.62 -3.93 -1.33
CA ARG A 34 0.22 -4.20 -1.66
C ARG A 34 -0.65 -4.51 -0.43
N GLY A 35 -1.95 -4.16 -0.49
CA GLY A 35 -2.97 -4.53 0.50
C GLY A 35 -3.15 -3.53 1.66
N ARG A 36 -4.18 -3.75 2.51
CA ARG A 36 -4.48 -2.85 3.67
C ARG A 36 -3.34 -2.81 4.70
N ARG A 37 -2.72 -3.96 4.99
CA ARG A 37 -1.54 -4.04 5.90
C ARG A 37 -0.33 -3.33 5.28
N GLY A 38 -0.12 -3.48 3.97
CA GLY A 38 0.88 -2.75 3.20
C GLY A 38 0.74 -1.24 3.35
N LYS A 39 -0.46 -0.68 3.14
CA LYS A 39 -0.69 0.78 3.27
C LYS A 39 -0.26 1.35 4.62
N LEU A 40 -0.59 0.68 5.72
CA LEU A 40 -0.22 1.14 7.06
C LEU A 40 1.31 1.07 7.27
N GLN A 41 1.95 0.00 6.80
CA GLN A 41 3.41 -0.17 6.87
C GLN A 41 4.14 0.87 6.01
N THR A 42 3.68 1.09 4.78
CA THR A 42 4.20 2.12 3.87
C THR A 42 4.13 3.51 4.52
N LEU A 43 3.00 3.86 5.14
CA LEU A 43 2.85 5.13 5.84
C LEU A 43 3.80 5.24 7.04
N LYS A 44 3.96 4.16 7.81
CA LYS A 44 4.93 4.12 8.93
C LYS A 44 6.35 4.38 8.45
N ILE A 45 6.77 3.73 7.35
CA ILE A 45 8.12 3.91 6.80
C ILE A 45 8.29 5.34 6.26
N TRP A 46 7.30 5.90 5.58
CA TRP A 46 7.34 7.32 5.15
C TRP A 46 7.40 8.30 6.33
N ASN A 47 6.72 8.01 7.43
CA ASN A 47 6.84 8.83 8.64
C ASN A 47 8.22 8.72 9.29
N LEU A 48 8.87 7.56 9.22
CA LEU A 48 10.27 7.41 9.64
C LEU A 48 11.22 8.23 8.75
N CYS A 49 11.00 8.18 7.43
CA CYS A 49 11.71 9.03 6.47
C CYS A 49 11.56 10.51 6.82
N ALA A 50 10.33 10.96 7.05
CA ALA A 50 10.03 12.34 7.44
C ALA A 50 10.80 12.78 8.69
N LYS A 51 10.84 11.92 9.72
CA LYS A 51 11.61 12.20 10.93
C LYS A 51 13.11 12.36 10.64
N LYS A 52 13.69 11.51 9.78
CA LYS A 52 15.11 11.60 9.39
C LYS A 52 15.41 12.89 8.60
N LEU A 53 14.51 13.28 7.69
CA LEU A 53 14.70 14.44 6.80
C LEU A 53 14.38 15.79 7.44
N ASN A 54 13.48 15.83 8.43
CA ASN A 54 13.13 17.07 9.09
C ASN A 54 14.17 17.53 10.14
N VAL A 55 15.25 16.74 10.37
CA VAL A 55 16.39 17.15 11.22
C VAL A 55 17.25 18.24 10.56
N PHE A 56 17.26 18.30 9.22
CA PHE A 56 18.02 19.30 8.48
C PHE A 56 17.39 20.69 8.65
N LYS A 57 18.11 21.61 9.29
CA LYS A 57 17.61 22.96 9.66
C LYS A 57 17.32 23.87 8.45
N ASP A 58 18.04 23.67 7.35
CA ASP A 58 17.96 24.50 6.14
C ASP A 58 17.11 23.87 5.02
N GLY A 59 16.13 23.02 5.39
CA GLY A 59 15.33 22.26 4.44
C GLY A 59 13.82 22.40 4.61
N ALA A 60 13.09 21.66 3.78
CA ALA A 60 11.64 21.54 3.83
C ALA A 60 11.23 20.68 5.03
N ILE A 61 10.19 21.10 5.75
CA ILE A 61 9.55 20.27 6.77
C ILE A 61 8.28 19.68 6.15
N LYS A 62 8.23 18.35 6.01
CA LYS A 62 7.08 17.62 5.45
C LYS A 62 6.75 16.40 6.31
N ASP A 63 5.50 15.99 6.30
CA ASP A 63 5.05 14.72 6.88
C ASP A 63 5.34 13.54 5.92
N GLY A 64 5.08 12.32 6.36
CA GLY A 64 5.31 11.14 5.52
C GLY A 64 4.55 11.17 4.20
N LYS A 65 3.33 11.72 4.18
CA LYS A 65 2.55 11.90 2.95
C LYS A 65 3.20 12.91 2.01
N GLY A 66 3.68 14.03 2.53
CA GLY A 66 4.39 15.05 1.76
C GLY A 66 5.66 14.52 1.11
N TRP A 67 6.46 13.72 1.83
CA TRP A 67 7.65 13.07 1.27
C TRP A 67 7.30 11.99 0.24
N SER A 68 6.24 11.21 0.49
CA SER A 68 5.74 10.23 -0.47
C SER A 68 5.31 10.89 -1.79
N LYS A 69 4.57 12.01 -1.73
CA LYS A 69 4.20 12.79 -2.91
C LYS A 69 5.44 13.33 -3.62
N TYR A 70 6.36 13.93 -2.87
CA TYR A 70 7.60 14.47 -3.42
C TYR A 70 8.40 13.41 -4.20
N TRP A 71 8.50 12.18 -3.67
CA TRP A 71 9.12 11.07 -4.37
C TRP A 71 8.37 10.68 -5.65
N CYS A 72 7.03 10.62 -5.62
CA CYS A 72 6.24 10.36 -6.81
C CYS A 72 6.48 11.40 -7.92
N ASP A 73 6.51 12.69 -7.56
CA ASP A 73 6.77 13.79 -8.49
C ASP A 73 8.18 13.65 -9.11
N TRP A 74 9.19 13.31 -8.31
CA TRP A 74 10.55 13.01 -8.80
C TRP A 74 10.60 11.83 -9.76
N LYS A 75 9.94 10.72 -9.43
CA LYS A 75 9.85 9.57 -10.33
C LYS A 75 9.22 9.94 -11.68
N TYR A 76 8.18 10.77 -11.66
CA TYR A 76 7.53 11.24 -12.89
C TYR A 76 8.50 12.08 -13.73
N ARG A 77 9.11 13.11 -13.14
CA ARG A 77 10.07 14.00 -13.82
C ARG A 77 11.21 13.23 -14.46
N VAL A 78 11.82 12.32 -13.70
CA VAL A 78 12.97 11.53 -14.17
C VAL A 78 12.58 10.58 -15.30
N ARG A 79 11.43 9.91 -15.20
CA ARG A 79 10.93 9.05 -16.29
C ARG A 79 10.68 9.86 -17.56
N ARG A 80 10.02 11.02 -17.43
CA ARG A 80 9.74 11.89 -18.58
C ARG A 80 11.03 12.29 -19.29
N ARG A 81 12.01 12.79 -18.54
CA ARG A 81 13.30 13.21 -19.09
C ARG A 81 14.04 12.04 -19.75
N ALA A 82 13.99 10.86 -19.16
CA ALA A 82 14.54 9.65 -19.76
C ALA A 82 13.82 9.24 -21.07
N LEU A 83 12.50 9.40 -21.14
CA LEU A 83 11.72 9.16 -22.36
C LEU A 83 12.08 10.16 -23.47
N GLU A 84 12.15 11.46 -23.13
CA GLU A 84 12.55 12.53 -24.05
C GLU A 84 13.94 12.25 -24.63
N LEU A 85 14.89 11.81 -23.78
CA LEU A 85 16.23 11.43 -24.21
C LEU A 85 16.25 10.20 -25.12
N ARG A 86 15.42 9.19 -24.87
CA ARG A 86 15.29 8.02 -25.76
C ARG A 86 14.72 8.43 -27.11
N ALA A 87 13.63 9.21 -27.11
CA ALA A 87 13.01 9.70 -28.34
C ALA A 87 13.97 10.55 -29.19
N ALA A 88 14.77 11.43 -28.55
CA ALA A 88 15.78 12.23 -29.25
C ALA A 88 16.91 11.38 -29.86
N LYS A 89 17.36 10.33 -29.17
CA LYS A 89 18.36 9.37 -29.68
C LYS A 89 17.86 8.58 -30.89
N ASP A 90 16.58 8.23 -30.89
CA ASP A 90 15.98 7.42 -31.97
C ASP A 90 15.67 8.25 -33.24
N SER A 91 15.51 9.57 -33.10
CA SER A 91 15.06 10.45 -34.20
C SER A 91 16.16 11.21 -34.94
N HIS A 92 17.39 11.31 -34.39
CA HIS A 92 18.51 11.97 -35.08
C HIS A 92 19.85 11.25 -34.85
N GLY A 93 20.53 10.88 -35.94
CA GLY A 93 21.88 10.28 -35.94
C GLY A 93 23.02 11.19 -35.46
N SER A 94 22.73 12.25 -34.70
CA SER A 94 23.68 13.03 -33.91
C SER A 94 22.88 13.82 -32.86
N PRO A 95 23.32 13.89 -31.59
CA PRO A 95 22.59 14.62 -30.55
C PRO A 95 22.35 16.08 -30.96
N PRO A 96 21.13 16.61 -30.85
CA PRO A 96 20.90 18.05 -30.97
C PRO A 96 21.73 18.77 -29.92
N ASP A 97 22.45 19.81 -30.35
CA ASP A 97 23.27 20.68 -29.50
C ASP A 97 22.38 21.29 -28.41
N GLY A 98 22.42 20.73 -27.19
CA GLY A 98 21.59 21.15 -26.07
C GLY A 98 20.84 20.05 -25.31
N VAL A 99 20.82 18.80 -25.80
CA VAL A 99 20.23 17.68 -25.03
C VAL A 99 21.17 17.30 -23.88
N THR A 100 20.95 17.92 -22.71
CA THR A 100 21.72 17.63 -21.50
C THR A 100 21.44 16.21 -21.04
N GLN A 101 22.49 15.43 -20.80
CA GLN A 101 22.41 14.09 -20.22
C GLN A 101 21.63 14.13 -18.90
N LEU A 102 21.15 12.96 -18.44
CA LEU A 102 20.57 12.85 -17.11
C LEU A 102 21.60 13.31 -16.09
N SER A 103 21.16 14.09 -15.10
CA SER A 103 22.02 14.42 -13.97
C SER A 103 22.32 13.14 -13.18
N ALA A 104 23.49 13.08 -12.53
CA ALA A 104 23.87 11.95 -11.66
C ALA A 104 22.78 11.60 -10.62
N MET A 105 22.03 12.62 -10.17
CA MET A 105 20.88 12.45 -9.29
C MET A 105 19.72 11.69 -9.96
N GLU A 106 19.41 12.06 -11.20
CA GLU A 106 18.34 11.46 -12.00
C GLU A 106 18.69 10.01 -12.38
N GLU A 107 19.96 9.74 -12.69
CA GLU A 107 20.47 8.39 -12.91
C GLU A 107 20.35 7.52 -11.67
N THR A 108 20.69 8.05 -10.50
CA THR A 108 20.51 7.35 -9.22
C THR A 108 19.04 7.01 -8.98
N ILE A 109 18.14 7.94 -9.29
CA ILE A 109 16.68 7.72 -9.16
C ILE A 109 16.21 6.62 -10.11
N LEU A 110 16.66 6.61 -11.38
CA LEU A 110 16.33 5.53 -12.31
C LEU A 110 16.81 4.17 -11.82
N SER A 111 18.04 4.11 -11.29
CA SER A 111 18.61 2.88 -10.72
C SER A 111 17.76 2.34 -9.56
N ILE A 112 17.27 3.22 -8.67
CA ILE A 112 16.41 2.83 -7.54
C ILE A 112 15.07 2.25 -8.03
N ILE A 113 14.47 2.84 -9.06
CA ILE A 113 13.16 2.39 -9.59
C ILE A 113 13.32 1.08 -10.40
N GLY A 114 14.46 0.91 -11.09
CA GLY A 114 14.83 -0.24 -11.90
C GLY A 114 14.56 -0.07 -13.40
N ASP A 115 15.22 -0.87 -14.24
CA ASP A 115 15.29 -0.67 -15.70
C ASP A 115 13.95 -0.73 -16.43
N GLY A 116 12.96 -1.46 -15.89
CA GLY A 116 11.58 -1.47 -16.42
C GLY A 116 10.78 -0.19 -16.15
N ALA A 117 11.37 0.83 -15.50
CA ALA A 117 10.68 2.05 -15.08
C ALA A 117 10.23 2.96 -16.22
N VAL A 118 10.80 2.82 -17.42
CA VAL A 118 10.54 3.63 -18.61
C VAL A 118 10.01 2.82 -19.79
N ASP A 119 10.01 1.49 -19.68
CA ASP A 119 9.51 0.62 -20.74
C ASP A 119 7.98 0.58 -20.75
N GLY A 120 7.39 0.94 -21.89
CA GLY A 120 5.94 0.92 -22.12
C GLY A 120 5.15 2.10 -21.54
N ILE A 121 5.82 3.14 -21.04
CA ILE A 121 5.15 4.37 -20.56
C ILE A 121 4.96 5.34 -21.73
N ILE A 122 3.73 5.83 -21.93
CA ILE A 122 3.39 6.90 -22.88
C ILE A 122 2.73 8.02 -22.09
N ILE A 123 3.42 9.14 -21.90
CA ILE A 123 2.87 10.32 -21.23
C ILE A 123 2.07 11.12 -22.28
N LYS A 124 0.73 11.02 -22.23
CA LYS A 124 -0.16 11.64 -23.24
C LYS A 124 -0.57 13.08 -22.92
N HIS A 125 -0.59 13.46 -21.64
CA HIS A 125 -0.98 14.79 -21.18
C HIS A 125 -0.25 15.09 -19.86
N ASP A 126 0.34 16.28 -19.75
CA ASP A 126 1.10 16.69 -18.58
C ASP A 126 0.37 17.79 -17.80
N PRO A 127 -0.15 17.50 -16.59
CA PRO A 127 -0.75 18.50 -15.72
C PRO A 127 0.27 19.40 -14.98
N LEU A 128 1.58 19.22 -15.19
CA LEU A 128 2.65 20.07 -14.61
C LEU A 128 3.29 21.01 -15.65
N ALA A 129 2.85 20.98 -16.91
CA ALA A 129 3.39 21.82 -18.00
C ALA A 129 2.89 23.26 -17.94
N ASP A 130 1.82 23.55 -17.18
CA ASP A 130 1.19 24.86 -17.17
C ASP A 130 1.87 25.79 -16.15
N GLY A 131 2.75 26.64 -16.67
CA GLY A 131 3.51 27.59 -15.86
C GLY A 131 4.35 28.59 -16.65
N ALA A 132 3.94 28.96 -17.88
CA ALA A 132 4.62 30.02 -18.63
C ALA A 132 3.70 30.71 -19.67
N THR A 133 2.55 31.24 -19.26
CA THR A 133 1.93 32.44 -19.88
C THR A 133 0.88 33.03 -18.93
N GLU A 134 0.79 34.35 -18.94
CA GLU A 134 0.17 35.24 -17.94
C GLU A 134 -1.37 35.34 -18.03
N GLU A 135 -1.95 35.78 -16.90
CA GLU A 135 -3.19 36.61 -16.72
C GLU A 135 -4.58 36.06 -17.11
N GLU A 136 -5.43 35.79 -16.09
CA GLU A 136 -6.69 36.51 -15.73
C GLU A 136 -7.57 35.69 -14.74
N GLU A 137 -8.62 36.33 -14.25
CA GLU A 137 -9.15 36.37 -12.87
C GLU A 137 -10.41 35.49 -12.60
N ALA A 138 -10.78 35.42 -11.31
CA ALA A 138 -12.12 35.20 -10.73
C ALA A 138 -12.66 33.78 -10.37
N ASP A 139 -12.61 33.51 -9.06
CA ASP A 139 -13.65 33.01 -8.13
C ASP A 139 -14.58 31.83 -8.47
N SER A 140 -14.57 30.80 -7.60
CA SER A 140 -15.78 30.26 -6.95
C SER A 140 -15.43 29.23 -5.84
N TYR A 141 -15.94 29.47 -4.63
CA TYR A 141 -15.92 28.52 -3.50
C TYR A 141 -17.15 27.58 -3.57
N HIS A 142 -16.94 26.25 -3.57
CA HIS A 142 -17.56 25.33 -2.60
C HIS A 142 -17.09 23.88 -2.73
N ASN A 143 -17.11 23.21 -1.58
CA ASN A 143 -16.67 21.85 -1.25
C ASN A 143 -17.32 20.74 -2.11
N GLU A 144 -16.63 19.59 -2.31
CA GLU A 144 -16.80 18.33 -1.53
C GLU A 144 -15.78 17.24 -1.96
N GLU A 145 -15.31 16.51 -0.93
CA GLU A 145 -14.73 15.14 -0.88
C GLU A 145 -13.47 14.65 -1.66
N PRO A 146 -12.62 13.82 -1.01
CA PRO A 146 -11.31 13.45 -1.53
C PRO A 146 -11.38 12.19 -2.41
N ALA A 147 -11.16 12.36 -3.72
CA ALA A 147 -10.88 11.25 -4.62
C ALA A 147 -9.51 10.63 -4.28
N ALA A 148 -9.54 9.65 -3.38
CA ALA A 148 -8.40 8.84 -3.02
C ALA A 148 -7.84 8.10 -4.27
N ASN A 149 -6.54 8.27 -4.48
CA ASN A 149 -5.64 7.27 -5.06
C ASN A 149 -6.05 6.68 -6.42
N GLN A 150 -5.90 7.47 -7.49
CA GLN A 150 -5.94 6.92 -8.84
C GLN A 150 -4.71 7.34 -9.65
N TYR A 151 -3.50 7.13 -9.14
CA TYR A 151 -2.31 7.06 -9.99
C TYR A 151 -1.23 6.17 -9.35
N CYS A 152 -1.40 4.87 -9.55
CA CYS A 152 -0.36 3.84 -9.59
C CYS A 152 -1.04 2.52 -10.00
N GLU A 153 -1.49 2.43 -11.25
CA GLU A 153 -2.02 1.19 -11.80
C GLU A 153 -1.25 0.82 -13.08
N THR A 154 -0.01 0.37 -12.89
CA THR A 154 0.72 -0.36 -13.93
C THR A 154 0.09 -1.75 -14.04
N ARG A 155 -0.84 -1.91 -14.98
CA ARG A 155 -1.38 -3.22 -15.40
C ARG A 155 -0.26 -4.10 -15.94
N LEU A 156 0.35 -4.91 -15.07
CA LEU A 156 0.99 -6.15 -15.53
C LEU A 156 -0.15 -7.12 -15.92
N ARG A 157 -0.37 -7.26 -17.23
CA ARG A 157 -1.27 -8.25 -17.82
C ARG A 157 -0.78 -9.64 -17.45
N SER A 158 -1.35 -10.22 -16.39
CA SER A 158 -1.24 -11.66 -16.14
C SER A 158 -2.03 -12.42 -17.21
N ARG A 159 -1.34 -13.31 -17.91
CA ARG A 159 -1.86 -14.20 -18.96
C ARG A 159 -3.03 -15.02 -18.39
N ARG A 160 -4.23 -14.82 -18.94
CA ARG A 160 -5.43 -15.60 -18.62
C ARG A 160 -5.26 -17.05 -19.10
N GLY A 161 -5.04 -17.97 -18.16
CA GLY A 161 -5.21 -19.41 -18.32
C GLY A 161 -6.65 -19.84 -18.01
N ARG A 162 -7.17 -20.76 -18.83
CA ARG A 162 -8.57 -21.19 -18.99
C ARG A 162 -9.30 -21.63 -17.71
N LYS A 163 -10.53 -21.13 -17.53
CA LYS A 163 -11.56 -21.68 -16.61
C LYS A 163 -11.98 -23.08 -17.09
N ARG A 164 -11.86 -24.10 -16.23
CA ARG A 164 -12.61 -25.36 -16.34
C ARG A 164 -13.94 -25.19 -15.60
N LYS A 165 -15.05 -25.36 -16.34
CA LYS A 165 -16.42 -25.41 -15.82
C LYS A 165 -16.59 -26.69 -14.99
N HIS A 166 -17.06 -26.56 -13.75
CA HIS A 166 -17.57 -27.67 -12.96
C HIS A 166 -19.08 -27.75 -13.18
N SER A 167 -19.54 -28.83 -13.79
CA SER A 167 -20.96 -29.13 -14.03
C SER A 167 -21.50 -29.84 -12.81
N TYR A 168 -22.57 -29.30 -12.21
CA TYR A 168 -23.37 -30.04 -11.24
C TYR A 168 -24.18 -31.11 -11.97
N LYS A 169 -24.16 -32.34 -11.45
CA LYS A 169 -25.25 -33.29 -11.68
C LYS A 169 -25.60 -33.94 -10.34
N ASP A 170 -26.83 -33.66 -9.98
CA ASP A 170 -27.61 -34.12 -8.86
C ASP A 170 -28.27 -35.46 -9.27
N THR A 171 -28.17 -36.49 -8.42
CA THR A 171 -29.09 -37.64 -8.36
C THR A 171 -29.01 -38.28 -6.97
N SER A 172 -30.19 -38.47 -6.40
CA SER A 172 -30.59 -38.98 -5.09
C SER A 172 -30.26 -40.45 -4.78
N ASP A 173 -30.22 -40.73 -3.46
CA ASP A 173 -30.66 -41.91 -2.69
C ASP A 173 -30.52 -43.33 -3.26
N MET A 174 -29.88 -44.21 -2.48
CA MET A 174 -30.45 -45.47 -1.98
C MET A 174 -29.51 -46.13 -0.95
N GLU A 175 -30.13 -46.72 0.07
CA GLU A 175 -29.63 -47.39 1.28
C GLU A 175 -28.84 -48.70 1.08
N GLU A 176 -27.97 -48.97 2.06
CA GLU A 176 -27.68 -50.25 2.75
C GLU A 176 -27.35 -51.55 1.98
N CYS A 177 -26.10 -52.07 2.14
CA CYS A 177 -25.83 -53.46 2.60
C CYS A 177 -24.32 -53.78 2.72
N SER A 178 -24.05 -54.72 3.62
CA SER A 178 -22.79 -55.08 4.27
C SER A 178 -21.81 -56.00 3.48
N GLU A 179 -20.63 -56.17 4.09
CA GLU A 179 -19.76 -57.38 4.14
C GLU A 179 -18.59 -57.61 3.14
N SER A 180 -17.38 -57.57 3.74
CA SER A 180 -16.26 -58.54 3.67
C SER A 180 -15.20 -58.51 2.54
N SER A 181 -13.94 -58.57 3.02
CA SER A 181 -12.59 -58.52 2.40
C SER A 181 -12.19 -59.76 1.54
N PRO A 182 -10.89 -60.08 1.27
CA PRO A 182 -9.70 -59.36 0.74
C PRO A 182 -9.04 -60.09 -0.47
N ILE A 183 -7.83 -59.66 -0.91
CA ILE A 183 -6.65 -60.47 -1.40
C ILE A 183 -5.99 -60.02 -2.74
N ASP A 184 -4.71 -59.61 -2.60
CA ASP A 184 -3.50 -59.82 -3.42
C ASP A 184 -3.21 -59.21 -4.81
N ARG A 185 -2.09 -58.45 -4.82
CA ARG A 185 -0.77 -58.68 -5.51
C ARG A 185 -0.20 -57.50 -6.34
N LYS A 186 1.01 -57.09 -5.90
CA LYS A 186 2.09 -56.23 -6.50
C LYS A 186 2.61 -56.80 -7.85
N PRO A 187 3.55 -56.19 -8.64
CA PRO A 187 4.59 -55.18 -8.28
C PRO A 187 5.07 -54.10 -9.30
N ARG A 188 5.64 -53.02 -8.73
CA ARG A 188 6.95 -52.35 -9.00
C ARG A 188 7.36 -51.93 -10.44
N VAL A 189 7.53 -50.62 -10.66
CA VAL A 189 8.69 -50.04 -11.41
C VAL A 189 9.09 -48.72 -10.75
N GLY A 190 10.37 -48.61 -10.38
CA GLY A 190 10.94 -47.42 -9.74
C GLY A 190 11.33 -46.32 -10.73
N ARG A 191 11.39 -45.09 -10.23
CA ARG A 191 12.19 -44.02 -10.83
C ARG A 191 12.81 -43.17 -9.72
N GLN A 192 14.01 -42.70 -10.04
CA GLN A 192 15.08 -42.32 -9.14
C GLN A 192 14.83 -41.09 -8.26
N LYS A 193 15.55 -41.12 -7.15
CA LYS A 193 15.99 -40.02 -6.28
C LYS A 193 16.22 -38.71 -7.04
N ASN A 194 15.72 -37.62 -6.47
CA ASN A 194 16.42 -36.34 -6.31
C ASN A 194 15.75 -35.62 -5.14
N GLY A 195 16.38 -35.73 -3.96
CA GLY A 195 15.90 -35.12 -2.73
C GLY A 195 16.71 -33.88 -2.37
N HIS A 196 16.03 -33.03 -1.60
CA HIS A 196 16.50 -31.88 -0.85
C HIS A 196 16.58 -30.54 -1.61
N ILE A 197 15.38 -29.98 -1.84
CA ILE A 197 15.18 -28.53 -1.90
C ILE A 197 14.70 -28.12 -0.51
N ASP A 198 15.23 -27.01 -0.05
CA ASP A 198 15.04 -26.38 1.26
C ASP A 198 13.55 -26.03 1.51
N GLU A 199 12.80 -26.94 2.14
CA GLU A 199 11.40 -26.71 2.54
C GLU A 199 11.28 -25.97 3.89
N THR A 200 12.40 -25.72 4.58
CA THR A 200 12.38 -25.21 5.96
C THR A 200 12.12 -23.71 6.08
N GLU A 201 12.52 -22.90 5.10
CA GLU A 201 12.30 -21.44 5.14
C GLU A 201 10.85 -21.05 4.84
N ASN A 202 10.18 -21.75 3.92
CA ASN A 202 8.80 -21.47 3.54
C ASN A 202 7.79 -21.89 4.63
N ASP A 203 8.08 -22.99 5.34
CA ASP A 203 7.29 -23.43 6.49
C ASP A 203 7.39 -22.45 7.68
N ASN A 204 8.54 -21.79 7.84
CA ASN A 204 8.73 -20.76 8.86
C ASN A 204 7.88 -19.50 8.59
N GLU A 205 7.75 -19.08 7.33
CA GLU A 205 6.89 -17.94 6.98
C GLU A 205 5.39 -18.27 7.14
N ALA A 206 4.98 -19.47 6.72
CA ALA A 206 3.59 -19.93 6.86
C ALA A 206 3.18 -20.09 8.34
N THR A 207 4.07 -20.59 9.19
CA THR A 207 3.81 -20.73 10.64
C THR A 207 3.74 -19.38 11.34
N GLU A 208 4.61 -18.43 11.00
CA GLU A 208 4.56 -17.05 11.49
C GLU A 208 3.26 -16.34 11.07
N PHE A 209 2.81 -16.55 9.82
CA PHE A 209 1.53 -16.01 9.36
C PHE A 209 0.36 -16.54 10.18
N LEU A 210 0.27 -17.86 10.40
CA LEU A 210 -0.78 -18.47 11.20
C LEU A 210 -0.76 -18.01 12.66
N ARG A 211 0.43 -17.80 13.23
CA ARG A 211 0.61 -17.24 14.58
C ARG A 211 0.04 -15.83 14.67
N LEU A 212 0.41 -14.95 13.73
CA LEU A 212 -0.07 -13.58 13.69
C LEU A 212 -1.58 -13.49 13.43
N GLU A 213 -2.13 -14.39 12.62
CA GLU A 213 -3.58 -14.46 12.38
C GLU A 213 -4.34 -14.89 13.64
N ARG A 214 -3.82 -15.87 14.37
CA ARG A 214 -4.35 -16.28 15.68
C ARG A 214 -4.30 -15.14 16.70
N GLU A 215 -3.16 -14.45 16.81
CA GLU A 215 -3.00 -13.32 17.74
C GLU A 215 -3.97 -12.17 17.41
N LYS A 216 -4.14 -11.88 16.12
CA LYS A 216 -5.12 -10.89 15.66
C LYS A 216 -6.55 -11.28 16.04
N LEU A 217 -6.91 -12.55 15.87
CA LEU A 217 -8.23 -13.07 16.24
C LEU A 217 -8.45 -12.94 17.75
N GLU A 218 -7.43 -13.25 18.55
CA GLU A 218 -7.48 -13.14 20.01
C GLU A 218 -7.60 -11.69 20.47
N ASN A 219 -6.83 -10.77 19.88
CA ASN A 219 -6.96 -9.34 20.16
C ASN A 219 -8.34 -8.80 19.78
N SER A 220 -8.91 -9.27 18.66
CA SER A 220 -10.28 -8.93 18.27
C SER A 220 -11.30 -9.46 19.28
N LYS A 221 -11.11 -10.67 19.80
CA LYS A 221 -11.99 -11.26 20.82
C LYS A 221 -11.94 -10.47 22.12
N ARG A 222 -10.73 -10.14 22.60
CA ARG A 222 -10.52 -9.30 23.80
C ARG A 222 -11.22 -7.94 23.68
N LEU A 223 -11.18 -7.32 22.49
CA LEU A 223 -11.89 -6.07 22.24
C LEU A 223 -13.41 -6.25 22.33
N THR A 224 -13.96 -7.30 21.72
CA THR A 224 -15.39 -7.61 21.80
C THR A 224 -15.84 -7.86 23.25
N ASP A 225 -15.06 -8.62 24.02
CA ASP A 225 -15.36 -8.90 25.43
C ASP A 225 -15.37 -7.61 26.26
N SER A 226 -14.41 -6.70 26.02
CA SER A 226 -14.37 -5.38 26.66
C SER A 226 -15.58 -4.52 26.30
N ILE A 227 -15.98 -4.50 25.03
CA ILE A 227 -17.20 -3.79 24.59
C ILE A 227 -18.44 -4.37 25.27
N GLN A 228 -18.53 -5.70 25.39
CA GLN A 228 -19.64 -6.37 26.05
C GLN A 228 -19.72 -6.02 27.54
N THR A 229 -18.57 -5.95 28.24
CA THR A 229 -18.51 -5.48 29.64
C THR A 229 -18.97 -4.03 29.77
N ILE A 230 -18.52 -3.14 28.88
CA ILE A 230 -18.96 -1.73 28.89
C ILE A 230 -20.48 -1.64 28.66
N ALA A 231 -21.01 -2.41 27.72
CA ALA A 231 -22.45 -2.43 27.42
C ALA A 231 -23.29 -2.93 28.61
N SER A 232 -22.82 -3.97 29.32
CA SER A 232 -23.52 -4.45 30.53
C SER A 232 -23.52 -3.40 31.64
N GLU A 233 -22.42 -2.68 31.85
CA GLU A 233 -22.36 -1.63 32.88
C GLU A 233 -23.23 -0.43 32.53
N ILE A 234 -23.28 -0.01 31.25
CA ILE A 234 -24.20 1.04 30.78
C ILE A 234 -25.66 0.63 31.05
N THR A 235 -26.01 -0.63 30.79
CA THR A 235 -27.37 -1.14 31.03
C THR A 235 -27.71 -1.08 32.52
N ARG A 236 -26.81 -1.51 33.41
CA ARG A 236 -27.03 -1.43 34.86
C ARG A 236 -27.18 0.01 35.35
N LEU A 237 -26.39 0.94 34.82
CA LEU A 237 -26.54 2.36 35.14
C LEU A 237 -27.90 2.91 34.68
N ALA A 238 -28.37 2.51 33.49
CA ALA A 238 -29.68 2.90 32.99
C ALA A 238 -30.81 2.40 33.90
N ASP A 239 -30.72 1.16 34.39
CA ASP A 239 -31.69 0.58 35.31
C ASP A 239 -31.73 1.33 36.65
N VAL A 240 -30.56 1.63 37.23
CA VAL A 240 -30.45 2.41 38.46
C VAL A 240 -31.03 3.82 38.28
N MET A 241 -30.71 4.48 37.16
CA MET A 241 -31.27 5.80 36.85
C MET A 241 -32.79 5.75 36.65
N SER A 242 -33.33 4.70 36.03
CA SER A 242 -34.77 4.50 35.90
C SER A 242 -35.42 4.33 37.28
N HIS A 243 -34.83 3.52 38.15
CA HIS A 243 -35.34 3.33 39.50
C HIS A 243 -35.35 4.62 40.33
N ILE A 244 -34.27 5.40 40.27
CA ILE A 244 -34.21 6.71 40.93
C ILE A 244 -35.30 7.64 40.39
N ARG A 245 -35.48 7.68 39.07
CA ARG A 245 -36.53 8.48 38.43
C ARG A 245 -37.92 8.08 38.95
N ASP A 246 -38.21 6.79 39.04
CA ASP A 246 -39.49 6.27 39.50
C ASP A 246 -39.74 6.62 40.97
N VAL A 247 -38.72 6.49 41.83
CA VAL A 247 -38.80 6.90 43.26
C VAL A 247 -39.07 8.39 43.39
N LEU A 248 -38.40 9.24 42.61
CA LEU A 248 -38.60 10.68 42.63
C LEU A 248 -40.00 11.08 42.14
N ILE A 249 -40.51 10.42 41.10
CA ILE A 249 -41.88 10.65 40.59
C ILE A 249 -42.91 10.25 41.65
N ASN A 250 -42.78 9.07 42.25
CA ASN A 250 -43.71 8.58 43.26
C ASN A 250 -43.71 9.46 44.52
N ASN A 251 -42.55 9.95 44.95
CA ASN A 251 -42.46 10.87 46.09
C ASN A 251 -43.06 12.26 45.81
N ARG A 252 -43.06 12.70 44.54
CA ARG A 252 -43.66 13.98 44.14
C ARG A 252 -45.20 13.94 44.09
N ILE A 253 -45.80 12.77 43.90
CA ILE A 253 -47.26 12.58 43.81
C ILE A 253 -47.89 12.50 45.22
N ASN A 254 -47.10 12.21 46.26
CA ASN A 254 -47.56 12.06 47.64
C ASN A 254 -47.52 13.36 48.49
N ILE A 255 -47.37 14.53 47.86
CA ILE A 255 -47.44 15.88 48.48
C ILE A 255 -48.62 16.63 47.87
#